data_AF-A0A531ACF2-F1
#
_entry.id   AF-A0A531ACF2-F1
#
_cell.length_a   1.000
_cell.length_b   1.000
_cell.length_c   1.000
_cell.angle_alpha   90.00
_cell.angle_beta   90.00
_cell.angle_gamma   90.00
#
_symmetry.space_group_name_H-M   'P 1'
#
loop_
_entity.id
_entity.type
_entity.pdbx_description
1 polymer ?
#
loop_
_entity_poly.entity_id
_entity_poly.type
_entity_poly.pdbx_seq_one_letter_code
_entity_poly.pdbx_strand_id
1 'polypeptide(L)'
;LSNVSIRVGDGSRGWPEHAPFDKILVSVAAGRAPPALLEQLKPGGRLVMPVGPEQGQLLTVIDKDSAGQLKTRKIIPVRFSRLETV
;
A
#
# COMPACT_ATOMS: atom_id res chain seq x y z
N LEU A 1 24.55 1.99 -1.74
CA LEU A 1 23.30 1.59 -1.06
C LEU A 1 23.00 2.46 0.18
N SER A 2 23.52 3.69 0.28
CA SER A 2 23.31 4.56 1.46
C SER A 2 21.86 5.05 1.63
N ASN A 3 21.02 4.86 0.62
CA ASN A 3 19.63 5.29 0.55
C ASN A 3 18.63 4.11 0.47
N VAL A 4 19.09 2.88 0.70
CA VAL A 4 18.27 1.66 0.66
C VAL A 4 18.39 0.94 1.99
N SER A 5 17.25 0.66 2.61
CA SER A 5 17.16 -0.15 3.83
C SER A 5 16.29 -1.37 3.55
N ILE A 6 16.70 -2.54 4.04
CA ILE A 6 15.99 -3.80 3.88
C ILE A 6 15.54 -4.27 5.26
N ARG A 7 14.29 -4.74 5.35
CA ARG A 7 13.73 -5.35 6.56
C ARG A 7 13.03 -6.65 6.19
N VAL A 8 13.23 -7.67 7.01
CA VAL A 8 12.42 -8.89 7.00
C VAL A 8 11.27 -8.70 7.98
N GLY A 9 10.04 -8.92 7.54
CA GLY A 9 8.85 -8.79 8.36
C GLY A 9 7.56 -8.88 7.55
N ASP A 10 6.43 -8.83 8.27
CA ASP A 10 5.10 -8.80 7.67
C ASP A 10 4.82 -7.41 7.06
N GLY A 11 4.85 -7.34 5.73
CA GLY A 11 4.63 -6.09 4.98
C GLY A 11 3.24 -5.48 5.17
N SER A 12 2.25 -6.25 5.64
CA SER A 12 0.91 -5.71 5.94
C SER A 12 0.93 -4.73 7.13
N ARG A 13 1.94 -4.85 8.00
CA ARG A 13 2.17 -3.97 9.17
C ARG A 13 3.00 -2.73 8.83
N GLY A 14 3.51 -2.65 7.60
CA GLY A 14 4.39 -1.56 7.15
C GLY A 14 5.73 -1.54 7.88
N TRP A 15 6.27 -0.34 8.05
CA TRP A 15 7.52 -0.11 8.77
C TRP A 15 7.37 1.14 9.67
N PRO A 16 6.70 1.00 10.84
CA PRO A 16 6.40 2.12 11.73
C PRO A 16 7.61 2.97 12.12
N GLU A 17 8.76 2.33 12.30
CA GLU A 17 10.02 2.98 12.70
C GLU A 17 10.57 3.95 11.65
N HIS A 18 10.14 3.82 10.39
CA HIS A 18 10.51 4.71 9.28
C HIS A 18 9.33 5.50 8.72
N ALA A 19 8.14 5.30 9.29
CA ALA A 19 6.99 6.11 8.95
C ALA A 19 7.19 7.57 9.40
N PRO A 20 6.52 8.54 8.75
CA PRO A 20 5.58 8.36 7.65
C PRO A 20 6.26 8.37 6.27
N PHE A 21 5.61 7.73 5.29
CA PHE A 21 6.08 7.62 3.90
C PHE A 21 5.37 8.60 2.97
N ASP A 22 6.12 9.20 2.04
CA ASP A 22 5.53 9.98 0.93
C ASP A 22 4.80 9.06 -0.07
N LYS A 23 5.35 7.86 -0.30
CA LYS A 23 4.80 6.88 -1.23
C LYS A 23 4.95 5.47 -0.68
N ILE A 24 3.92 4.65 -0.88
CA ILE A 24 3.93 3.23 -0.55
C ILE A 24 3.55 2.45 -1.82
N LEU A 25 4.39 1.51 -2.21
CA LEU A 25 4.12 0.59 -3.32
C LEU A 25 4.03 -0.83 -2.75
N VAL A 26 2.93 -1.51 -3.01
CA VAL A 26 2.72 -2.90 -2.59
C VAL A 26 2.64 -3.78 -3.83
N SER A 27 3.53 -4.76 -3.91
CA SER A 27 3.66 -5.68 -5.06
C SER A 27 2.96 -7.03 -4.84
N VAL A 28 1.90 -7.05 -4.00
CA VAL A 28 1.04 -8.20 -3.73
C VAL A 28 -0.40 -7.73 -3.54
N ALA A 29 -1.36 -8.59 -3.86
CA ALA A 29 -2.78 -8.28 -3.82
C ALA A 29 -3.41 -8.57 -2.45
N ALA A 30 -4.31 -7.69 -2.01
CA ALA A 30 -5.15 -7.94 -0.84
C ALA A 30 -6.61 -7.57 -1.12
N GLY A 31 -7.55 -8.09 -0.32
CA GLY A 31 -8.97 -7.74 -0.45
C GLY A 31 -9.24 -6.25 -0.17
N ARG A 32 -8.39 -5.61 0.64
CA ARG A 32 -8.38 -4.17 0.93
C ARG A 32 -6.97 -3.73 1.28
N ALA A 33 -6.70 -2.42 1.22
CA ALA A 33 -5.44 -1.88 1.70
C ALA A 33 -5.28 -2.11 3.22
N PRO A 34 -4.13 -2.61 3.70
CA PRO A 34 -3.86 -2.73 5.13
C PRO A 34 -3.94 -1.37 5.84
N PRO A 35 -4.70 -1.25 6.95
CA PRO A 35 -4.84 0.02 7.68
C PRO A 35 -3.50 0.64 8.09
N ALA A 36 -2.55 -0.18 8.55
CA ALA A 36 -1.22 0.28 8.95
C ALA A 36 -0.49 1.03 7.83
N LEU A 37 -0.65 0.62 6.57
CA LEU A 37 -0.04 1.31 5.44
C LEU A 37 -0.71 2.68 5.17
N LEU A 38 -2.01 2.80 5.39
CA LEU A 38 -2.74 4.07 5.22
C LEU A 38 -2.43 5.06 6.37
N GLU A 39 -2.22 4.54 7.58
CA GLU A 39 -1.78 5.31 8.75
C GLU A 39 -0.36 5.85 8.55
N GLN A 40 0.54 5.00 8.06
CA GLN A 40 1.93 5.35 7.80
C GLN A 40 2.12 6.22 6.55
N LEU A 41 1.07 6.52 5.79
CA LEU A 41 1.14 7.43 4.65
C LEU A 41 1.04 8.89 5.11
N LYS A 42 1.96 9.75 4.65
CA LYS A 42 1.92 11.20 4.91
C LYS A 42 0.64 11.84 4.33
N PRO A 43 0.15 12.96 4.91
CA PRO A 43 -0.73 13.87 4.19
C PRO A 43 -0.08 14.31 2.87
N GLY A 44 -0.82 14.26 1.77
CA GLY A 44 -0.30 14.44 0.40
C GLY A 44 0.35 13.19 -0.20
N GLY A 45 0.44 12.09 0.54
CA GLY A 45 1.08 10.85 0.09
C GLY A 45 0.21 9.98 -0.80
N ARG A 46 0.83 8.99 -1.44
CA ARG A 46 0.17 8.01 -2.31
C ARG A 46 0.52 6.57 -1.99
N LEU A 47 -0.49 5.73 -1.90
CA LEU A 47 -0.35 4.27 -1.90
C LEU A 47 -0.80 3.69 -3.25
N VAL A 48 -0.04 2.75 -3.79
CA VAL A 48 -0.41 1.97 -4.98
C VAL A 48 -0.33 0.50 -4.66
N MET A 49 -1.42 -0.23 -4.90
CA MET A 49 -1.45 -1.68 -4.72
C MET A 49 -2.53 -2.37 -5.56
N PRO A 50 -2.37 -3.65 -5.89
CA PRO A 50 -3.46 -4.48 -6.38
C PRO A 50 -4.51 -4.71 -5.28
N VAL A 51 -5.78 -4.45 -5.57
CA VAL A 51 -6.90 -4.70 -4.65
C VAL A 51 -7.98 -5.51 -5.33
N GLY A 52 -8.50 -6.52 -4.62
CA GLY A 52 -9.63 -7.33 -5.07
C GLY A 52 -9.45 -8.83 -4.81
N PRO A 53 -10.48 -9.63 -5.13
CA PRO A 53 -10.37 -11.08 -5.11
C PRO A 53 -9.36 -11.58 -6.15
N GLU A 54 -8.93 -12.84 -6.00
CA GLU A 54 -7.92 -13.47 -6.87
C GLU A 54 -8.27 -13.36 -8.36
N GLN A 55 -9.55 -13.52 -8.69
CA GLN A 55 -10.08 -13.20 -10.02
C GLN A 55 -10.74 -11.82 -9.97
N GLY A 56 -10.12 -10.81 -10.59
CA GLY A 56 -10.69 -9.46 -10.68
C GLY A 56 -9.96 -8.40 -9.85
N GLN A 57 -8.67 -8.59 -9.55
CA GLN A 57 -7.84 -7.55 -8.95
C GLN A 57 -7.74 -6.34 -9.88
N LEU A 58 -7.78 -5.14 -9.30
CA LEU A 58 -7.53 -3.88 -9.98
C LEU A 58 -6.34 -3.18 -9.33
N LEU A 59 -5.43 -2.67 -10.16
CA LEU A 59 -4.41 -1.75 -9.68
C LEU A 59 -5.11 -0.52 -9.13
N THR A 60 -4.93 -0.27 -7.84
CA THR A 60 -5.66 0.74 -7.10
C THR A 60 -4.68 1.77 -6.58
N VAL A 61 -5.03 3.04 -6.77
CA VAL A 61 -4.29 4.19 -6.26
C VAL A 61 -5.11 4.83 -5.15
N ILE A 62 -4.50 5.03 -4.00
CA ILE A 62 -5.09 5.70 -2.85
C ILE A 62 -4.24 6.94 -2.56
N ASP A 63 -4.83 8.12 -2.75
CA ASP A 63 -4.22 9.39 -2.41
C ASP A 63 -4.73 9.84 -1.04
N LYS A 64 -3.84 10.30 -0.15
CA LYS A 64 -4.20 10.91 1.13
C LYS A 64 -4.04 12.41 1.00
N ASP A 65 -5.10 13.19 1.16
CA ASP A 65 -5.01 14.64 1.07
C ASP A 65 -4.36 15.26 2.31
N SER A 66 -4.19 16.59 2.32
CA SER A 66 -3.60 17.33 3.43
C SER A 66 -4.44 17.28 4.71
N ALA A 67 -5.75 17.01 4.61
CA ALA A 67 -6.66 16.84 5.75
C ALA A 67 -6.73 15.38 6.23
N GLY A 68 -5.98 14.46 5.58
CA GLY A 68 -5.95 13.04 5.92
C GLY A 68 -7.07 12.21 5.29
N GLN A 69 -7.90 12.79 4.40
CA GLN A 69 -8.95 12.04 3.71
C GLN A 69 -8.36 11.18 2.61
N LEU A 70 -8.92 9.97 2.43
CA LEU A 70 -8.45 9.00 1.45
C LEU A 70 -9.34 9.03 0.20
N LYS A 71 -8.71 9.21 -0.97
CA LYS A 71 -9.38 9.11 -2.28
C LYS A 71 -8.84 7.92 -3.05
N THR A 72 -9.74 6.98 -3.37
CA THR A 72 -9.41 5.72 -4.04
C THR A 72 -9.81 5.76 -5.51
N ARG A 73 -8.90 5.32 -6.39
CA ARG A 73 -9.14 5.18 -7.84
C ARG A 73 -8.71 3.79 -8.30
N LYS A 74 -9.60 3.11 -9.01
CA LYS A 74 -9.33 1.82 -9.69
C LYS A 74 -8.82 2.13 -11.10
N ILE A 75 -7.68 1.58 -11.49
CA ILE A 75 -6.96 1.96 -12.71
C ILE A 75 -7.15 0.93 -13.81
N ILE A 76 -6.56 -0.26 -13.66
CA ILE A 76 -6.59 -1.33 -14.68
C ILE A 76 -6.67 -2.72 -14.02
N PRO A 77 -7.20 -3.74 -14.71
CA PRO A 77 -7.09 -5.13 -14.29
C PRO A 77 -5.63 -5.56 -14.21
N VAL A 78 -5.27 -6.28 -13.15
CA VAL A 78 -3.94 -6.86 -12.94
C VAL A 78 -4.06 -8.25 -12.32
N ARG A 79 -2.94 -8.97 -12.24
CA ARG A 79 -2.84 -10.23 -11.51
C ARG A 79 -1.52 -10.30 -10.76
N PHE A 80 -1.61 -10.29 -9.44
CA PHE A 80 -0.51 -10.41 -8.48
C PHE A 80 -0.79 -11.55 -7.50
N SER A 81 0.27 -12.10 -6.92
CA SER A 81 0.21 -13.04 -5.81
C SER A 81 -0.49 -12.42 -4.59
N ARG A 82 -1.07 -13.27 -3.74
CA ARG A 82 -1.79 -12.83 -2.54
C ARG A 82 -0.80 -12.33 -1.47
N LEU A 83 -1.17 -11.26 -0.77
CA LEU A 83 -0.53 -10.84 0.46
C LEU A 83 -0.84 -11.87 1.55
N GLU A 84 0.17 -12.62 1.95
CA GLU A 84 0.11 -13.51 3.11
C GLU A 84 0.46 -12.71 4.37
N THR A 85 -0.36 -12.85 5.40
CA THR A 85 -0.14 -12.24 6.72
C THR A 85 0.27 -13.34 7.70
N VAL A 86 1.23 -13.03 8.56
CA VAL A 86 1.70 -13.94 9.63
C VAL A 86 1.15 -13.51 10.98
#